data_AF-A0A7T0C123-F1
#
_entry.id   AF-A0A7T0C123-F1
#
_cell.length_a   1.000
_cell.length_b   1.000
_cell.length_c   1.000
_cell.angle_alpha   90.00
_cell.angle_beta   90.00
_cell.angle_gamma   90.00
#
_symmetry.space_group_name_H-M   'P 1'
#
loop_
_entity.id
_entity.type
_entity.pdbx_description
1 polymer ?
#
loop_
_entity_poly.entity_id
_entity_poly.type
_entity_poly.pdbx_seq_one_letter_code
_entity_poly.pdbx_strand_id
1 'polypeptide(L)'
;MKFRLQMSLIVCLSLLVSASAFAQNKVIGPKQCSDSNCHKSIFDDLLFHPHETFFNEKFEEEGVKIAEKMNVKDQFEDEKCIKCHGIEVASDYPKVTEEEKGLFGIVCETCHNPAQDWVEIHDKKGKVPEAIKAGMRDTRNFYAWSKDCFRCHRGAKEDFYKAGHRLGEKFDLVKYSQGDFKHWVWSKEQEASGNLDAKLTQKIGKIWVAGEALQVEASIMRISEASGKGEYTEKNAALLSKAVENLKKVAGVIPSDKLSKLIAVGGKVNADPASAKAVAKEINATTVAFVNELDAADIAADKFASFPIPDKSTYIRNKK
;
A
#
# COMPACT_ATOMS: atom_id res chain seq x y z
N MET A 1 32.07 -55.74 54.04
CA MET A 1 31.50 -55.52 52.69
C MET A 1 30.54 -54.33 52.71
N LYS A 2 30.94 -53.18 52.18
CA LYS A 2 30.01 -52.10 51.79
C LYS A 2 30.56 -51.44 50.52
N PHE A 3 29.97 -51.80 49.39
CA PHE A 3 30.15 -51.16 48.09
C PHE A 3 29.62 -49.72 48.16
N ARG A 4 30.40 -48.74 47.69
CA ARG A 4 29.89 -47.39 47.37
C ARG A 4 29.66 -47.31 45.87
N LEU A 5 28.38 -47.20 45.52
CA LEU A 5 27.86 -47.08 44.17
C LEU A 5 28.19 -45.68 43.62
N GLN A 6 28.90 -45.60 42.50
CA GLN A 6 29.06 -44.36 41.73
C GLN A 6 27.74 -44.05 41.03
N MET A 7 27.20 -42.85 41.28
CA MET A 7 25.99 -42.37 40.63
C MET A 7 26.39 -41.56 39.39
N SER A 8 26.28 -42.19 38.22
CA SER A 8 26.48 -41.54 36.92
C SER A 8 25.35 -40.55 36.64
N LEU A 9 25.69 -39.29 36.46
CA LEU A 9 24.77 -38.23 36.07
C LEU A 9 24.51 -38.32 34.55
N ILE A 10 23.36 -38.86 34.16
CA ILE A 10 22.90 -38.85 32.76
C ILE A 10 22.34 -37.44 32.48
N VAL A 11 23.06 -36.67 31.67
CA VAL A 11 22.60 -35.38 31.15
C VAL A 11 21.64 -35.68 29.98
N CYS A 12 20.34 -35.62 30.22
CA CYS A 12 19.33 -35.59 29.17
C CYS A 12 19.41 -34.25 28.43
N LEU A 13 20.05 -34.27 27.26
CA LEU A 13 20.03 -33.16 26.31
C LEU A 13 18.63 -33.05 25.72
N SER A 14 17.82 -32.14 26.26
CA SER A 14 16.49 -31.82 25.73
C SER A 14 16.66 -31.10 24.40
N LEU A 15 16.31 -31.78 23.31
CA LEU A 15 16.07 -31.18 22.01
C LEU A 15 14.88 -30.22 22.13
N LEU A 16 15.16 -28.93 22.33
CA LEU A 16 14.22 -27.85 22.07
C LEU A 16 13.97 -27.83 20.57
N VAL A 17 12.89 -28.48 20.15
CA VAL A 17 12.27 -28.22 18.85
C VAL A 17 11.75 -26.79 18.92
N SER A 18 12.52 -25.85 18.38
CA SER A 18 12.04 -24.50 18.11
C SER A 18 10.88 -24.64 17.13
N ALA A 19 9.65 -24.60 17.65
CA ALA A 19 8.47 -24.40 16.82
C ALA A 19 8.71 -23.11 16.03
N SER A 20 8.80 -23.24 14.70
CA SER A 20 8.87 -22.08 13.82
C SER A 20 7.73 -21.15 14.18
N ALA A 21 8.08 -19.91 14.56
CA ALA A 21 7.14 -18.82 14.68
C ALA A 21 6.63 -18.51 13.26
N PHE A 22 5.72 -19.33 12.75
CA PHE A 22 4.72 -18.84 11.81
C PHE A 22 4.03 -17.72 12.58
N ALA A 23 4.23 -16.48 12.15
CA ALA A 23 3.42 -15.37 12.63
C ALA A 23 1.97 -15.82 12.45
N GLN A 24 1.24 -16.01 13.55
CA GLN A 24 -0.16 -16.46 13.51
C GLN A 24 -0.89 -15.56 12.52
N ASN A 25 -1.44 -16.11 11.45
CA ASN A 25 -2.14 -15.31 10.44
C ASN A 25 -3.30 -14.61 11.15
N LYS A 26 -3.26 -13.28 11.17
CA LYS A 26 -4.23 -12.41 11.89
C LYS A 26 -5.31 -11.84 10.97
N VAL A 27 -5.36 -12.30 9.73
CA VAL A 27 -6.32 -11.87 8.73
C VAL A 27 -7.60 -12.65 8.96
N ILE A 28 -8.70 -11.96 9.23
CA ILE A 28 -9.99 -12.58 9.59
C ILE A 28 -10.96 -12.65 8.41
N GLY A 29 -10.65 -11.99 7.31
CA GLY A 29 -11.47 -11.96 6.11
C GLY A 29 -12.40 -10.75 6.05
N PRO A 30 -12.98 -10.50 4.87
CA PRO A 30 -13.77 -9.31 4.62
C PRO A 30 -15.17 -9.36 5.23
N LYS A 31 -15.69 -10.57 5.55
CA LYS A 31 -17.04 -10.76 6.07
C LYS A 31 -17.27 -10.08 7.42
N GLN A 32 -16.28 -10.11 8.29
CA GLN A 32 -16.30 -9.50 9.62
C GLN A 32 -16.34 -7.96 9.52
N CYS A 33 -15.85 -7.42 8.40
CA CYS A 33 -15.93 -6.00 8.10
C CYS A 33 -17.29 -5.64 7.48
N SER A 34 -17.85 -6.52 6.64
CA SER A 34 -19.11 -6.29 5.89
C SER A 34 -20.38 -6.52 6.69
N ASP A 35 -20.34 -7.44 7.66
CA ASP A 35 -21.43 -7.69 8.60
C ASP A 35 -21.59 -6.54 9.62
N SER A 36 -20.64 -5.60 9.66
CA SER A 36 -20.79 -4.37 10.44
C SER A 36 -21.82 -3.45 9.77
N ASN A 37 -22.70 -2.83 10.57
CA ASN A 37 -23.62 -1.80 10.10
C ASN A 37 -22.91 -0.51 9.60
N CYS A 38 -21.58 -0.44 9.72
CA CYS A 38 -20.78 0.75 9.44
C CYS A 38 -20.16 0.77 8.03
N HIS A 39 -19.78 -0.39 7.48
CA HIS A 39 -19.04 -0.48 6.21
C HIS A 39 -19.73 -1.29 5.11
N LYS A 40 -20.99 -1.70 5.31
CA LYS A 40 -21.72 -2.54 4.35
C LYS A 40 -21.74 -1.98 2.91
N SER A 41 -22.02 -0.69 2.73
CA SER A 41 -22.09 -0.08 1.39
C SER A 41 -20.74 -0.08 0.67
N ILE A 42 -19.65 0.08 1.43
CA ILE A 42 -18.28 0.06 0.92
C ILE A 42 -17.89 -1.35 0.49
N PHE A 43 -18.33 -2.37 1.25
CA PHE A 43 -18.09 -3.77 0.92
C PHE A 43 -18.80 -4.18 -0.38
N ASP A 44 -20.07 -3.80 -0.54
CA ASP A 44 -20.84 -4.12 -1.75
C ASP A 44 -20.17 -3.53 -3.02
N ASP A 45 -19.54 -2.36 -2.93
CA ASP A 45 -18.76 -1.76 -4.03
C ASP A 45 -17.41 -2.49 -4.27
N LEU A 46 -16.74 -2.95 -3.19
CA LEU A 46 -15.43 -3.63 -3.27
C LEU A 46 -15.52 -5.00 -3.96
N LEU A 47 -16.61 -5.74 -3.74
CA LEU A 47 -16.83 -7.07 -4.34
C LEU A 47 -16.70 -7.09 -5.86
N PHE A 48 -16.98 -5.96 -6.52
CA PHE A 48 -16.90 -5.83 -7.98
C PHE A 48 -15.70 -4.98 -8.43
N HIS A 49 -14.83 -4.58 -7.50
CA HIS A 49 -13.63 -3.82 -7.81
C HIS A 49 -12.54 -4.75 -8.35
N PRO A 50 -11.69 -4.29 -9.30
CA PRO A 50 -10.54 -5.06 -9.79
C PRO A 50 -9.56 -5.56 -8.73
N HIS A 51 -9.65 -5.00 -7.52
CA HIS A 51 -8.87 -5.43 -6.36
C HIS A 51 -9.37 -6.78 -5.85
N GLU A 52 -10.68 -7.02 -5.84
CA GLU A 52 -11.25 -8.31 -5.47
C GLU A 52 -11.32 -9.28 -6.65
N THR A 53 -11.62 -8.79 -7.85
CA THR A 53 -11.77 -9.63 -9.05
C THR A 53 -10.45 -9.86 -9.80
N PHE A 54 -9.31 -9.87 -9.10
CA PHE A 54 -7.98 -9.92 -9.71
C PHE A 54 -7.66 -11.27 -10.37
N PHE A 55 -8.35 -12.34 -9.96
CA PHE A 55 -8.21 -13.70 -10.50
C PHE A 55 -8.93 -13.85 -11.86
N ASN A 56 -8.33 -13.35 -12.94
CA ASN A 56 -8.80 -13.64 -14.30
C ASN A 56 -7.73 -14.30 -15.16
N GLU A 57 -8.16 -15.09 -16.15
CA GLU A 57 -7.32 -15.96 -16.99
C GLU A 57 -6.05 -15.29 -17.52
N LYS A 58 -6.13 -14.03 -17.95
CA LYS A 58 -4.96 -13.31 -18.49
C LYS A 58 -3.90 -13.02 -17.42
N PHE A 59 -4.32 -12.66 -16.21
CA PHE A 59 -3.39 -12.46 -15.10
C PHE A 59 -2.76 -13.79 -14.68
N GLU A 60 -3.50 -14.89 -14.80
CA GLU A 60 -2.98 -16.23 -14.51
C GLU A 60 -1.87 -16.61 -15.51
N GLU A 61 -2.08 -16.43 -16.82
CA GLU A 61 -1.07 -16.76 -17.83
C GLU A 61 0.21 -15.92 -17.74
N GLU A 62 0.10 -14.60 -17.54
CA GLU A 62 1.27 -13.73 -17.35
C GLU A 62 1.95 -14.01 -16.00
N GLY A 63 1.16 -14.29 -14.95
CA GLY A 63 1.62 -14.60 -13.61
C GLY A 63 2.45 -15.89 -13.54
N VAL A 64 1.99 -16.97 -14.16
CA VAL A 64 2.70 -18.27 -14.21
C VAL A 64 4.09 -18.09 -14.82
N LYS A 65 4.22 -17.37 -15.93
CA LYS A 65 5.52 -17.14 -16.60
C LYS A 65 6.51 -16.37 -15.71
N ILE A 66 6.01 -15.43 -14.91
CA ILE A 66 6.83 -14.68 -13.95
C ILE A 66 7.21 -15.60 -12.79
N ALA A 67 6.26 -16.37 -12.25
CA ALA A 67 6.47 -17.30 -11.15
C ALA A 67 7.55 -18.35 -11.49
N GLU A 68 7.48 -18.95 -12.68
CA GLU A 68 8.48 -19.91 -13.19
C GLU A 68 9.89 -19.30 -13.18
N LYS A 69 10.06 -18.09 -13.69
CA LYS A 69 11.36 -17.39 -13.70
C LYS A 69 11.86 -17.02 -12.32
N MET A 70 10.95 -16.88 -11.35
CA MET A 70 11.25 -16.60 -9.95
C MET A 70 11.41 -17.88 -9.11
N ASN A 71 11.35 -19.06 -9.73
CA ASN A 71 11.33 -20.36 -9.06
C ASN A 71 10.23 -20.47 -7.99
N VAL A 72 9.06 -19.91 -8.29
CA VAL A 72 7.85 -20.00 -7.48
C VAL A 72 6.98 -21.09 -8.08
N LYS A 73 6.59 -22.07 -7.25
CA LYS A 73 5.78 -23.22 -7.69
C LYS A 73 4.33 -22.83 -7.96
N ASP A 74 3.76 -22.03 -7.07
CA ASP A 74 2.39 -21.54 -7.18
C ASP A 74 2.31 -20.07 -6.73
N GLN A 75 1.96 -19.17 -7.65
CA GLN A 75 1.81 -17.74 -7.36
C GLN A 75 0.63 -17.41 -6.44
N PHE A 76 -0.31 -18.33 -6.25
CA PHE A 76 -1.46 -18.17 -5.36
C PHE A 76 -1.14 -18.54 -3.91
N GLU A 77 -0.01 -19.18 -3.66
CA GLU A 77 0.42 -19.57 -2.30
C GLU A 77 1.70 -18.84 -1.85
N ASP A 78 2.57 -18.44 -2.77
CA ASP A 78 3.86 -17.82 -2.41
C ASP A 78 3.69 -16.33 -2.02
N GLU A 79 4.17 -15.99 -0.82
CA GLU A 79 4.13 -14.64 -0.23
C GLU A 79 4.69 -13.56 -1.19
N LYS A 80 5.69 -13.89 -2.04
CA LYS A 80 6.24 -12.95 -3.01
C LYS A 80 5.18 -12.37 -3.94
N CYS A 81 4.20 -13.20 -4.31
CA CYS A 81 3.12 -12.87 -5.22
C CYS A 81 1.91 -12.35 -4.45
N ILE A 82 1.45 -13.09 -3.43
CA ILE A 82 0.20 -12.76 -2.76
C ILE A 82 0.28 -11.47 -1.94
N LYS A 83 1.47 -10.99 -1.50
CA LYS A 83 1.55 -9.70 -0.77
C LYS A 83 0.90 -8.51 -1.49
N CYS A 84 0.82 -8.58 -2.83
CA CYS A 84 0.27 -7.53 -3.69
C CYS A 84 -0.99 -7.96 -4.45
N HIS A 85 -1.24 -9.27 -4.57
CA HIS A 85 -2.26 -9.84 -5.45
C HIS A 85 -3.37 -10.59 -4.70
N GLY A 86 -3.23 -10.78 -3.39
CA GLY A 86 -4.28 -11.35 -2.58
C GLY A 86 -4.00 -11.21 -1.09
N ILE A 87 -4.79 -11.91 -0.30
CA ILE A 87 -4.50 -12.11 1.11
C ILE A 87 -5.07 -13.46 1.53
N GLU A 88 -4.29 -14.21 2.29
CA GLU A 88 -4.75 -15.48 2.83
C GLU A 88 -5.49 -15.23 4.15
N VAL A 89 -6.70 -15.75 4.25
CA VAL A 89 -7.48 -15.84 5.49
C VAL A 89 -7.28 -17.25 6.04
N ALA A 90 -6.39 -17.36 7.03
CA ALA A 90 -6.10 -18.61 7.73
C ALA A 90 -6.08 -18.42 9.26
N SER A 91 -6.74 -17.36 9.77
CA SER A 91 -6.81 -17.07 11.20
C SER A 91 -7.70 -18.07 11.95
N ASP A 92 -7.31 -18.35 13.20
CA ASP A 92 -8.12 -19.09 14.18
C ASP A 92 -9.09 -18.17 14.95
N TYR A 93 -9.38 -16.99 14.43
CA TYR A 93 -10.31 -16.05 15.07
C TYR A 93 -11.71 -16.69 15.21
N PRO A 94 -12.34 -16.70 16.41
CA PRO A 94 -13.55 -17.50 16.66
C PRO A 94 -14.77 -17.17 15.78
N LYS A 95 -14.78 -16.00 15.11
CA LYS A 95 -15.84 -15.59 14.20
C LYS A 95 -15.51 -15.88 12.72
N VAL A 96 -14.43 -16.62 12.45
CA VAL A 96 -14.06 -17.13 11.12
C VAL A 96 -14.38 -18.61 11.10
N THR A 97 -15.26 -19.00 10.19
CA THR A 97 -15.64 -20.37 9.89
C THR A 97 -14.66 -20.97 8.87
N GLU A 98 -14.61 -22.31 8.77
CA GLU A 98 -13.76 -22.96 7.77
C GLU A 98 -14.14 -22.60 6.31
N GLU A 99 -15.42 -22.30 6.05
CA GLU A 99 -15.89 -21.87 4.73
C GLU A 99 -15.44 -20.44 4.36
N GLU A 100 -15.06 -19.63 5.36
CA GLU A 100 -14.56 -18.27 5.17
C GLU A 100 -13.03 -18.21 5.03
N LYS A 101 -12.34 -19.34 5.22
CA LYS A 101 -10.88 -19.45 5.03
C LYS A 101 -10.53 -19.65 3.56
N GLY A 102 -9.41 -19.10 3.14
CA GLY A 102 -8.92 -19.24 1.78
C GLY A 102 -8.14 -18.02 1.27
N LEU A 103 -7.84 -18.02 -0.02
CA LEU A 103 -7.22 -16.90 -0.70
C LEU A 103 -8.28 -15.93 -1.19
N PHE A 104 -8.16 -14.68 -0.76
CA PHE A 104 -8.99 -13.57 -1.23
C PHE A 104 -8.16 -12.66 -2.11
N GLY A 105 -8.85 -11.80 -2.86
CA GLY A 105 -8.20 -10.69 -3.54
C GLY A 105 -7.71 -9.64 -2.55
N ILE A 106 -7.68 -8.40 -3.00
CA ILE A 106 -7.31 -7.25 -2.19
C ILE A 106 -8.57 -6.74 -1.47
N VAL A 107 -8.61 -6.96 -0.15
CA VAL A 107 -9.76 -6.69 0.73
C VAL A 107 -9.45 -5.62 1.77
N CYS A 108 -10.39 -5.39 2.70
CA CYS A 108 -10.30 -4.41 3.78
C CYS A 108 -8.96 -4.47 4.53
N GLU A 109 -8.51 -5.68 4.88
CA GLU A 109 -7.29 -5.92 5.67
C GLU A 109 -5.99 -5.69 4.90
N THR A 110 -6.03 -5.61 3.57
CA THR A 110 -4.88 -5.16 2.78
C THR A 110 -4.57 -3.69 3.06
N CYS A 111 -5.62 -2.86 3.18
CA CYS A 111 -5.52 -1.44 3.43
C CYS A 111 -5.45 -1.11 4.93
N HIS A 112 -6.22 -1.82 5.76
CA HIS A 112 -6.36 -1.58 7.20
C HIS A 112 -5.44 -2.40 8.10
N ASN A 113 -4.56 -3.23 7.52
CA ASN A 113 -3.79 -4.30 8.19
C ASN A 113 -4.67 -5.47 8.68
N PRO A 114 -4.08 -6.63 9.04
CA PRO A 114 -4.81 -7.76 9.61
C PRO A 114 -5.62 -7.38 10.86
N ALA A 115 -6.87 -7.81 10.96
CA ALA A 115 -7.88 -7.22 11.84
C ALA A 115 -8.11 -7.94 13.18
N GLN A 116 -7.58 -9.14 13.37
CA GLN A 116 -7.84 -9.95 14.58
C GLN A 116 -7.63 -9.19 15.90
N ASP A 117 -6.61 -8.32 15.98
CA ASP A 117 -6.28 -7.61 17.22
C ASP A 117 -7.08 -6.31 17.43
N TRP A 118 -7.74 -5.78 16.39
CA TRP A 118 -8.34 -4.44 16.44
C TRP A 118 -9.81 -4.37 16.03
N VAL A 119 -10.36 -5.37 15.34
CA VAL A 119 -11.74 -5.33 14.80
C VAL A 119 -12.78 -5.07 15.90
N GLU A 120 -12.65 -5.73 17.05
CA GLU A 120 -13.60 -5.57 18.17
C GLU A 120 -13.41 -4.25 18.93
N ILE A 121 -12.22 -3.67 18.87
CA ILE A 121 -11.95 -2.35 19.42
C ILE A 121 -12.56 -1.30 18.49
N HIS A 122 -12.37 -1.46 17.18
CA HIS A 122 -12.87 -0.55 16.15
C HIS A 122 -14.39 -0.45 16.14
N ASP A 123 -15.10 -1.57 16.33
CA ASP A 123 -16.56 -1.63 16.36
C ASP A 123 -17.18 -0.79 17.51
N LYS A 124 -16.39 -0.49 18.55
CA LYS A 124 -16.83 0.36 19.65
C LYS A 124 -16.78 1.83 19.26
N LYS A 125 -17.91 2.53 19.45
CA LYS A 125 -18.02 3.98 19.18
C LYS A 125 -16.89 4.76 19.87
N GLY A 126 -16.16 5.55 19.08
CA GLY A 126 -15.09 6.43 19.55
C GLY A 126 -13.77 5.74 19.87
N LYS A 127 -13.60 4.45 19.57
CA LYS A 127 -12.41 3.65 19.89
C LYS A 127 -11.43 3.45 18.73
N VAL A 128 -11.59 4.23 17.65
CA VAL A 128 -10.67 4.23 16.51
C VAL A 128 -9.21 4.50 16.92
N PRO A 129 -8.89 5.47 17.81
CA PRO A 129 -7.50 5.67 18.27
C PRO A 129 -6.89 4.44 18.95
N GLU A 130 -7.69 3.69 19.73
CA GLU A 130 -7.26 2.45 20.37
C GLU A 130 -7.09 1.31 19.36
N ALA A 131 -7.97 1.21 18.36
CA ALA A 131 -7.81 0.26 17.27
C ALA A 131 -6.52 0.52 16.48
N ILE A 132 -6.17 1.79 16.24
CA ILE A 132 -4.89 2.17 15.60
C ILE A 132 -3.70 1.72 16.44
N LYS A 133 -3.75 1.94 17.76
CA LYS A 133 -2.70 1.47 18.69
C LYS A 133 -2.60 -0.07 18.71
N ALA A 134 -3.70 -0.77 18.45
CA ALA A 134 -3.76 -2.22 18.37
C ALA A 134 -3.36 -2.78 16.98
N GLY A 135 -2.95 -1.94 16.03
CA GLY A 135 -2.38 -2.37 14.75
C GLY A 135 -3.21 -1.98 13.52
N MET A 136 -4.39 -1.38 13.68
CA MET A 136 -5.18 -0.89 12.55
C MET A 136 -4.41 0.24 11.82
N ARG A 137 -4.27 0.13 10.51
CA ARG A 137 -3.78 1.26 9.71
C ARG A 137 -4.85 2.33 9.61
N ASP A 138 -4.47 3.55 9.98
CA ASP A 138 -5.34 4.71 9.81
C ASP A 138 -5.31 5.21 8.36
N THR A 139 -6.28 4.79 7.55
CA THR A 139 -6.43 5.23 6.16
C THR A 139 -6.95 6.67 6.04
N ARG A 140 -7.26 7.35 7.16
CA ARG A 140 -7.50 8.81 7.18
C ARG A 140 -6.19 9.59 7.15
N ASN A 141 -5.08 8.97 7.55
CA ASN A 141 -3.77 9.58 7.39
C ASN A 141 -3.42 9.58 5.90
N PHE A 142 -3.33 10.76 5.31
CA PHE A 142 -3.23 10.92 3.87
C PHE A 142 -1.96 10.31 3.27
N TYR A 143 -0.84 10.43 3.97
CA TYR A 143 0.41 9.78 3.57
C TYR A 143 0.30 8.25 3.67
N ALA A 144 -0.21 7.72 4.79
CA ALA A 144 -0.30 6.27 5.00
C ALA A 144 -1.22 5.60 3.96
N TRP A 145 -2.37 6.23 3.66
CA TRP A 145 -3.28 5.78 2.61
C TRP A 145 -2.62 5.81 1.23
N SER A 146 -2.00 6.94 0.86
CA SER A 146 -1.33 7.06 -0.43
C SER A 146 -0.20 6.04 -0.56
N LYS A 147 0.61 5.87 0.49
CA LYS A 147 1.74 4.93 0.53
C LYS A 147 1.30 3.51 0.28
N ASP A 148 0.11 3.14 0.75
CA ASP A 148 -0.39 1.80 0.57
C ASP A 148 -0.60 1.43 -0.90
N CYS A 149 -1.17 2.34 -1.70
CA CYS A 149 -1.31 2.13 -3.14
C CYS A 149 0.06 1.91 -3.82
N PHE A 150 1.08 2.64 -3.40
CA PHE A 150 2.45 2.53 -3.93
C PHE A 150 3.14 1.23 -3.53
N ARG A 151 2.78 0.59 -2.41
CA ARG A 151 3.38 -0.68 -1.96
C ARG A 151 3.21 -1.80 -2.98
N CYS A 152 2.10 -1.81 -3.71
CA CYS A 152 1.81 -2.81 -4.74
C CYS A 152 2.07 -2.23 -6.13
N HIS A 153 1.43 -1.11 -6.47
CA HIS A 153 1.47 -0.59 -7.84
C HIS A 153 2.84 -0.06 -8.25
N ARG A 154 3.69 0.32 -7.29
CA ARG A 154 5.05 0.78 -7.55
C ARG A 154 6.11 0.00 -6.76
N GLY A 155 5.75 -1.08 -6.06
CA GLY A 155 6.65 -1.80 -5.16
C GLY A 155 7.40 -2.99 -5.77
N ALA A 156 7.26 -3.25 -7.06
CA ALA A 156 7.98 -4.33 -7.75
C ALA A 156 9.50 -4.11 -7.68
N LYS A 157 10.21 -5.05 -7.03
CA LYS A 157 11.67 -5.03 -6.90
C LYS A 157 12.35 -5.45 -8.21
N GLU A 158 13.68 -5.31 -8.26
CA GLU A 158 14.47 -5.54 -9.48
C GLU A 158 14.37 -6.99 -9.98
N ASP A 159 14.32 -7.98 -9.09
CA ASP A 159 14.15 -9.40 -9.41
C ASP A 159 12.78 -9.68 -10.06
N PHE A 160 11.70 -9.12 -9.53
CA PHE A 160 10.38 -9.18 -10.16
C PHE A 160 10.42 -8.57 -11.57
N TYR A 161 11.07 -7.42 -11.72
CA TYR A 161 11.22 -6.78 -13.03
C TYR A 161 11.97 -7.66 -14.04
N LYS A 162 13.10 -8.26 -13.62
CA LYS A 162 13.88 -9.19 -14.45
C LYS A 162 13.09 -10.44 -14.83
N ALA A 163 12.17 -10.88 -13.99
CA ALA A 163 11.24 -11.97 -14.29
C ALA A 163 10.12 -11.58 -15.29
N GLY A 164 9.97 -10.29 -15.60
CA GLY A 164 8.96 -9.76 -16.54
C GLY A 164 7.79 -9.04 -15.86
N HIS A 165 7.84 -8.83 -14.55
CA HIS A 165 6.86 -8.02 -13.84
C HIS A 165 6.97 -6.55 -14.23
N ARG A 166 5.83 -5.89 -14.41
CA ARG A 166 5.75 -4.46 -14.78
C ARG A 166 6.18 -3.57 -13.62
N LEU A 167 6.65 -2.35 -13.88
CA LEU A 167 7.06 -1.42 -12.81
C LEU A 167 5.96 -0.47 -12.34
N GLY A 168 4.79 -0.52 -13.00
CA GLY A 168 3.67 0.37 -12.73
C GLY A 168 3.87 1.75 -13.33
N GLU A 169 4.49 1.83 -14.50
CA GLU A 169 4.78 3.09 -15.21
C GLU A 169 3.51 3.88 -15.59
N LYS A 170 2.36 3.18 -15.65
CA LYS A 170 1.04 3.75 -15.93
C LYS A 170 0.21 4.02 -14.68
N PHE A 171 0.74 3.69 -13.49
CA PHE A 171 0.05 3.95 -12.24
C PHE A 171 -0.02 5.47 -11.99
N ASP A 172 -1.19 5.92 -11.57
CA ASP A 172 -1.44 7.27 -11.12
C ASP A 172 -2.41 7.19 -9.92
N LEU A 173 -2.08 7.88 -8.83
CA LEU A 173 -2.84 7.75 -7.60
C LEU A 173 -4.28 8.24 -7.77
N VAL A 174 -4.52 9.32 -8.53
CA VAL A 174 -5.89 9.80 -8.81
C VAL A 174 -6.63 8.75 -9.62
N LYS A 175 -6.10 8.30 -10.75
CA LYS A 175 -6.78 7.35 -11.62
C LYS A 175 -7.14 6.04 -10.90
N TYR A 176 -6.27 5.55 -10.02
CA TYR A 176 -6.44 4.27 -9.34
C TYR A 176 -7.20 4.35 -8.02
N SER A 177 -7.34 5.54 -7.43
CA SER A 177 -8.11 5.73 -6.19
C SER A 177 -9.43 6.47 -6.40
N GLN A 178 -9.58 7.18 -7.51
CA GLN A 178 -10.79 7.88 -7.91
C GLN A 178 -11.49 7.08 -9.00
N GLY A 179 -12.76 6.76 -8.77
CA GLY A 179 -13.56 6.01 -9.73
C GLY A 179 -14.72 5.34 -9.00
N ASP A 180 -14.83 4.03 -9.18
CA ASP A 180 -15.96 3.23 -8.71
C ASP A 180 -15.97 3.03 -7.19
N PHE A 181 -14.80 3.07 -6.53
CA PHE A 181 -14.68 3.04 -5.07
C PHE A 181 -14.39 4.45 -4.53
N LYS A 182 -15.30 4.98 -3.71
CA LYS A 182 -15.11 6.28 -3.05
C LYS A 182 -14.34 6.09 -1.75
N HIS A 183 -13.07 6.51 -1.72
CA HIS A 183 -12.23 6.42 -0.51
C HIS A 183 -12.49 7.55 0.50
N TRP A 184 -13.44 8.46 0.25
CA TRP A 184 -13.84 9.52 1.18
C TRP A 184 -15.36 9.55 1.30
N VAL A 185 -15.79 9.57 2.55
CA VAL A 185 -17.17 9.82 2.94
C VAL A 185 -17.29 11.29 3.32
N TRP A 186 -18.20 12.01 2.66
CA TRP A 186 -18.50 13.38 3.02
C TRP A 186 -19.44 13.39 4.22
N SER A 187 -19.18 14.28 5.18
CA SER A 187 -20.12 14.57 6.26
C SER A 187 -21.39 15.22 5.71
N LYS A 188 -22.50 15.12 6.46
CA LYS A 188 -23.76 15.78 6.11
C LYS A 188 -23.59 17.30 5.97
N GLU A 189 -22.73 17.90 6.79
CA GLU A 189 -22.39 19.32 6.68
C GLU A 189 -21.66 19.63 5.37
N GLN A 190 -20.72 18.79 4.94
CA GLN A 190 -20.05 18.94 3.66
C GLN A 190 -21.02 18.78 2.49
N GLU A 191 -21.95 17.83 2.56
CA GLU A 191 -22.98 17.65 1.54
C GLU A 191 -23.94 18.84 1.46
N ALA A 192 -24.34 19.39 2.60
CA ALA A 192 -25.24 20.54 2.68
C ALA A 192 -24.59 21.87 2.27
N SER A 193 -23.26 21.93 2.16
CA SER A 193 -22.53 23.19 1.94
C SER A 193 -22.61 23.76 0.50
N GLY A 194 -23.20 23.03 -0.45
CA GLY A 194 -23.41 23.49 -1.83
C GLY A 194 -22.13 23.69 -2.67
N ASN A 195 -20.95 23.36 -2.13
CA ASN A 195 -19.64 23.54 -2.78
C ASN A 195 -18.89 22.22 -3.01
N LEU A 196 -19.62 21.09 -3.04
CA LEU A 196 -19.05 19.76 -3.16
C LEU A 196 -18.11 19.62 -4.36
N ASP A 197 -18.42 20.22 -5.50
CA ASP A 197 -17.57 20.15 -6.70
C ASP A 197 -16.21 20.82 -6.49
N ALA A 198 -16.19 21.97 -5.82
CA ALA A 198 -14.95 22.66 -5.47
C ALA A 198 -14.13 21.85 -4.44
N LYS A 199 -14.78 21.28 -3.42
CA LYS A 199 -14.14 20.40 -2.43
C LYS A 199 -13.58 19.13 -3.08
N LEU A 200 -14.31 18.56 -4.03
CA LEU A 200 -13.88 17.39 -4.79
C LEU A 200 -12.67 17.72 -5.66
N THR A 201 -12.70 18.86 -6.35
CA THR A 201 -11.58 19.35 -7.17
C THR A 201 -10.33 19.58 -6.31
N GLN A 202 -10.50 20.24 -5.16
CA GLN A 202 -9.43 20.43 -4.17
C GLN A 202 -8.86 19.08 -3.70
N LYS A 203 -9.73 18.12 -3.33
CA LYS A 203 -9.27 16.81 -2.83
C LYS A 203 -8.53 16.03 -3.92
N ILE A 204 -9.04 15.98 -5.15
CA ILE A 204 -8.38 15.34 -6.29
C ILE A 204 -7.02 15.97 -6.57
N GLY A 205 -6.95 17.30 -6.54
CA GLY A 205 -5.70 18.03 -6.71
C GLY A 205 -4.65 17.65 -5.65
N LYS A 206 -5.05 17.59 -4.37
CA LYS A 206 -4.18 17.12 -3.29
C LYS A 206 -3.74 15.66 -3.49
N ILE A 207 -4.63 14.78 -3.95
CA ILE A 207 -4.29 13.37 -4.23
C ILE A 207 -3.25 13.27 -5.33
N TRP A 208 -3.41 14.04 -6.40
CA TRP A 208 -2.43 14.07 -7.48
C TRP A 208 -1.06 14.53 -6.98
N VAL A 209 -0.99 15.66 -6.26
CA VAL A 209 0.26 16.19 -5.71
C VAL A 209 0.91 15.18 -4.73
N ALA A 210 0.12 14.53 -3.87
CA ALA A 210 0.61 13.47 -3.00
C ALA A 210 1.15 12.27 -3.80
N GLY A 211 0.47 11.87 -4.88
CA GLY A 211 0.92 10.84 -5.80
C GLY A 211 2.29 11.15 -6.40
N GLU A 212 2.51 12.37 -6.88
CA GLU A 212 3.82 12.80 -7.41
C GLU A 212 4.90 12.79 -6.32
N ALA A 213 4.57 13.22 -5.09
CA ALA A 213 5.50 13.18 -3.97
C ALA A 213 5.92 11.75 -3.59
N LEU A 214 4.95 10.83 -3.52
CA LEU A 214 5.23 9.41 -3.28
C LEU A 214 5.92 8.73 -4.47
N GLN A 215 5.72 9.21 -5.69
CA GLN A 215 6.47 8.72 -6.85
C GLN A 215 7.95 9.07 -6.75
N VAL A 216 8.30 10.26 -6.26
CA VAL A 216 9.68 10.63 -5.93
C VAL A 216 10.25 9.67 -4.88
N GLU A 217 9.53 9.47 -3.77
CA GLU A 217 9.95 8.57 -2.69
C GLU A 217 10.15 7.13 -3.20
N ALA A 218 9.15 6.57 -3.89
CA ALA A 218 9.17 5.19 -4.37
C ALA A 218 10.29 4.96 -5.39
N SER A 219 10.52 5.89 -6.32
CA SER A 219 11.62 5.78 -7.28
C SER A 219 12.98 5.79 -6.58
N ILE A 220 13.18 6.69 -5.61
CA ILE A 220 14.45 6.76 -4.85
C ILE A 220 14.67 5.47 -4.07
N MET A 221 13.66 4.98 -3.35
CA MET A 221 13.79 3.73 -2.58
C MET A 221 14.18 2.56 -3.51
N ARG A 222 13.53 2.45 -4.66
CA ARG A 222 13.83 1.38 -5.64
C ARG A 222 15.20 1.47 -6.26
N ILE A 223 15.66 2.67 -6.61
CA ILE A 223 17.04 2.86 -7.10
C ILE A 223 18.03 2.52 -5.98
N SER A 224 17.73 2.90 -4.74
CA SER A 224 18.60 2.61 -3.59
C SER A 224 18.73 1.12 -3.29
N GLU A 225 17.68 0.33 -3.54
CA GLU A 225 17.64 -1.12 -3.31
C GLU A 225 18.16 -1.94 -4.50
N ALA A 226 18.44 -1.31 -5.65
CA ALA A 226 18.91 -2.00 -6.84
C ALA A 226 20.33 -2.58 -6.66
N SER A 227 20.58 -3.70 -7.32
CA SER A 227 21.86 -4.41 -7.32
C SER A 227 22.98 -3.67 -8.06
N GLY A 228 22.64 -2.75 -8.96
CA GLY A 228 23.59 -1.97 -9.74
C GLY A 228 22.90 -1.01 -10.71
N LYS A 229 23.68 -0.42 -11.60
CA LYS A 229 23.18 0.39 -12.72
C LYS A 229 22.59 -0.51 -13.80
N GLY A 230 21.53 -0.06 -14.46
CA GLY A 230 20.97 -0.70 -15.65
C GLY A 230 19.53 -0.26 -15.90
N GLU A 231 18.83 -1.00 -16.75
CA GLU A 231 17.50 -0.62 -17.22
C GLU A 231 16.49 -0.39 -16.06
N TYR A 232 16.57 -1.19 -14.99
CA TYR A 232 15.70 -1.02 -13.81
C TYR A 232 15.91 0.34 -13.13
N THR A 233 17.16 0.76 -12.91
CA THR A 233 17.44 2.06 -12.28
C THR A 233 17.20 3.21 -13.23
N GLU A 234 17.44 3.03 -14.54
CA GLU A 234 17.15 4.03 -15.58
C GLU A 234 15.64 4.32 -15.68
N LYS A 235 14.80 3.29 -15.71
CA LYS A 235 13.34 3.48 -15.73
C LYS A 235 12.84 4.18 -14.47
N ASN A 236 13.34 3.81 -13.28
CA ASN A 236 12.96 4.48 -12.04
C ASN A 236 13.49 5.93 -11.99
N ALA A 237 14.68 6.21 -12.53
CA ALA A 237 15.22 7.56 -12.62
C ALA A 237 14.44 8.46 -13.59
N ALA A 238 13.93 7.90 -14.70
CA ALA A 238 13.05 8.62 -15.61
C ALA A 238 11.72 8.98 -14.92
N LEU A 239 11.14 8.04 -14.17
CA LEU A 239 9.90 8.25 -13.42
C LEU A 239 10.09 9.27 -12.28
N LEU A 240 11.24 9.22 -11.60
CA LEU A 240 11.67 10.23 -10.62
C LEU A 240 11.75 11.62 -11.26
N SER A 241 12.46 11.75 -12.39
CA SER A 241 12.68 13.03 -13.05
C SER A 241 11.36 13.68 -13.46
N LYS A 242 10.44 12.89 -14.03
CA LYS A 242 9.08 13.34 -14.37
C LYS A 242 8.32 13.83 -13.14
N ALA A 243 8.37 13.10 -12.03
CA ALA A 243 7.68 13.50 -10.79
C ALA A 243 8.27 14.79 -10.20
N VAL A 244 9.59 14.93 -10.21
CA VAL A 244 10.28 16.17 -9.79
C VAL A 244 9.87 17.35 -10.68
N GLU A 245 9.76 17.18 -11.99
CA GLU A 245 9.29 18.22 -12.91
C GLU A 245 7.84 18.63 -12.65
N ASN A 246 6.96 17.66 -12.39
CA ASN A 246 5.59 17.93 -11.99
C ASN A 246 5.52 18.74 -10.70
N LEU A 247 6.28 18.33 -9.68
CA LEU A 247 6.34 19.04 -8.40
C LEU A 247 6.95 20.45 -8.50
N LYS A 248 7.87 20.69 -9.43
CA LYS A 248 8.36 22.06 -9.71
C LYS A 248 7.23 22.99 -10.19
N LYS A 249 6.30 22.49 -11.02
CA LYS A 249 5.11 23.25 -11.44
C LYS A 249 4.20 23.52 -10.24
N VAL A 250 4.03 22.53 -9.36
CA VAL A 250 3.28 22.69 -8.10
C VAL A 250 3.90 23.77 -7.23
N ALA A 251 5.23 23.77 -7.05
CA ALA A 251 5.93 24.76 -6.21
C ALA A 251 5.77 26.21 -6.71
N GLY A 252 5.54 26.41 -8.01
CA GLY A 252 5.21 27.72 -8.58
C GLY A 252 3.81 28.23 -8.20
N VAL A 253 2.92 27.35 -7.74
CA VAL A 253 1.52 27.66 -7.42
C VAL A 253 1.22 27.52 -5.92
N ILE A 254 1.80 26.51 -5.27
CA ILE A 254 1.60 26.15 -3.86
C ILE A 254 2.97 26.25 -3.17
N PRO A 255 3.29 27.37 -2.50
CA PRO A 255 4.57 27.54 -1.84
C PRO A 255 4.67 26.65 -0.59
N SER A 256 5.75 25.89 -0.51
CA SER A 256 6.06 25.03 0.64
C SER A 256 7.57 24.79 0.72
N ASP A 257 8.14 24.97 1.92
CA ASP A 257 9.54 24.67 2.21
C ASP A 257 9.83 23.16 2.09
N LYS A 258 8.88 22.33 2.56
CA LYS A 258 8.94 20.87 2.47
C LYS A 258 8.86 20.39 1.03
N LEU A 259 8.02 21.01 0.19
CA LEU A 259 7.97 20.74 -1.25
C LEU A 259 9.30 21.09 -1.93
N SER A 260 9.83 22.27 -1.63
CA SER A 260 11.11 22.72 -2.20
C SER A 260 12.25 21.79 -1.79
N LYS A 261 12.25 21.33 -0.53
CA LYS A 261 13.18 20.32 -0.04
C LYS A 261 13.02 18.98 -0.75
N LEU A 262 11.78 18.50 -0.93
CA LEU A 262 11.47 17.26 -1.64
C LEU A 262 12.01 17.29 -3.09
N ILE A 263 11.75 18.39 -3.81
CA ILE A 263 12.24 18.63 -5.17
C ILE A 263 13.77 18.64 -5.21
N ALA A 264 14.41 19.34 -4.26
CA ALA A 264 15.86 19.44 -4.19
C ALA A 264 16.54 18.10 -3.88
N VAL A 265 15.95 17.28 -2.99
CA VAL A 265 16.43 15.93 -2.71
C VAL A 265 16.25 15.03 -3.94
N GLY A 266 15.06 15.06 -4.55
CA GLY A 266 14.76 14.30 -5.77
C GLY A 266 15.69 14.62 -6.92
N GLY A 267 16.00 15.90 -7.14
CA GLY A 267 16.88 16.35 -8.20
C GLY A 267 18.36 15.96 -8.06
N LYS A 268 18.80 15.43 -6.90
CA LYS A 268 20.17 14.94 -6.69
C LYS A 268 20.38 13.49 -7.11
N VAL A 269 19.30 12.73 -7.29
CA VAL A 269 19.37 11.28 -7.53
C VAL A 269 19.37 11.01 -9.03
N ASN A 270 20.23 10.08 -9.45
CA ASN A 270 20.31 9.59 -10.83
C ASN A 270 20.13 8.05 -10.85
N ALA A 271 20.41 7.39 -11.97
CA ALA A 271 20.28 5.93 -12.10
C ALA A 271 21.34 5.12 -11.34
N ASP A 272 22.20 5.76 -10.53
CA ASP A 272 23.16 5.11 -9.64
C ASP A 272 22.54 4.83 -8.26
N PRO A 273 22.52 3.57 -7.79
CA PRO A 273 22.07 3.22 -6.44
C PRO A 273 22.75 4.02 -5.33
N ALA A 274 24.03 4.40 -5.49
CA ALA A 274 24.77 5.17 -4.50
C ALA A 274 24.16 6.58 -4.30
N SER A 275 23.70 7.21 -5.38
CA SER A 275 23.06 8.54 -5.32
C SER A 275 21.74 8.50 -4.53
N ALA A 276 20.96 7.43 -4.68
CA ALA A 276 19.70 7.24 -3.99
C ALA A 276 19.88 6.84 -2.52
N LYS A 277 20.83 5.94 -2.22
CA LYS A 277 21.14 5.51 -0.85
C LYS A 277 21.52 6.69 0.05
N ALA A 278 22.24 7.67 -0.49
CA ALA A 278 22.66 8.86 0.24
C ALA A 278 21.48 9.69 0.79
N VAL A 279 20.29 9.58 0.19
CA VAL A 279 19.11 10.39 0.56
C VAL A 279 17.89 9.58 0.99
N ALA A 280 17.96 8.24 0.99
CA ALA A 280 16.82 7.35 1.24
C ALA A 280 16.09 7.62 2.57
N LYS A 281 16.83 7.90 3.65
CA LYS A 281 16.22 8.25 4.95
C LYS A 281 15.59 9.65 4.93
N GLU A 282 16.25 10.60 4.29
CA GLU A 282 15.79 11.99 4.22
C GLU A 282 14.53 12.11 3.36
N ILE A 283 14.44 11.39 2.24
CA ILE A 283 13.30 11.48 1.34
C ILE A 283 12.01 10.98 2.00
N ASN A 284 12.07 9.89 2.75
CA ASN A 284 10.89 9.36 3.46
C ASN A 284 10.34 10.40 4.45
N ALA A 285 11.20 10.93 5.32
CA ALA A 285 10.81 11.94 6.30
C ALA A 285 10.27 13.21 5.64
N THR A 286 10.89 13.66 4.55
CA THR A 286 10.46 14.85 3.80
C THR A 286 9.11 14.63 3.11
N THR A 287 8.89 13.44 2.56
CA THR A 287 7.61 13.07 1.91
C THR A 287 6.47 13.03 2.91
N VAL A 288 6.68 12.39 4.07
CA VAL A 288 5.70 12.36 5.17
C VAL A 288 5.34 13.79 5.60
N ALA A 289 6.35 14.63 5.85
CA ALA A 289 6.13 15.99 6.30
C ALA A 289 5.37 16.84 5.26
N PHE A 290 5.73 16.73 3.98
CA PHE A 290 5.06 17.47 2.91
C PHE A 290 3.62 17.01 2.69
N VAL A 291 3.37 15.70 2.62
CA VAL A 291 2.02 15.18 2.36
C VAL A 291 1.06 15.51 3.50
N ASN A 292 1.53 15.50 4.76
CA ASN A 292 0.72 15.93 5.90
C ASN A 292 0.42 17.45 5.86
N GLU A 293 1.39 18.27 5.46
CA GLU A 293 1.18 19.70 5.25
C GLU A 293 0.15 19.96 4.13
N LEU A 294 0.28 19.26 3.01
CA LEU A 294 -0.64 19.34 1.88
C LEU A 294 -2.07 18.97 2.26
N ASP A 295 -2.26 17.91 3.06
CA ASP A 295 -3.59 17.51 3.53
C ASP A 295 -4.24 18.59 4.40
N ALA A 296 -3.46 19.16 5.32
CA ALA A 296 -3.91 20.20 6.25
C ALA A 296 -4.11 21.58 5.61
N ALA A 297 -3.45 21.86 4.48
CA ALA A 297 -3.49 23.17 3.84
C ALA A 297 -4.85 23.49 3.21
N ASP A 298 -5.36 24.70 3.41
CA ASP A 298 -6.54 25.19 2.68
C ASP A 298 -6.12 25.83 1.35
N ILE A 299 -6.10 25.02 0.29
CA ILE A 299 -5.66 25.41 -1.05
C ILE A 299 -6.88 25.57 -1.95
N ALA A 300 -7.07 26.76 -2.50
CA ALA A 300 -8.20 27.02 -3.39
C ALA A 300 -8.20 26.07 -4.61
N ALA A 301 -9.39 25.59 -5.01
CA ALA A 301 -9.55 24.55 -6.03
C ALA A 301 -8.99 24.95 -7.41
N ASP A 302 -9.06 26.23 -7.75
CA ASP A 302 -8.54 26.82 -8.99
C ASP A 302 -7.01 26.67 -9.12
N LYS A 303 -6.29 26.59 -8.00
CA LYS A 303 -4.83 26.35 -8.00
C LYS A 303 -4.45 25.00 -8.61
N PHE A 304 -5.36 24.04 -8.63
CA PHE A 304 -5.11 22.72 -9.22
C PHE A 304 -5.43 22.65 -10.72
N ALA A 305 -6.11 23.66 -11.28
CA ALA A 305 -6.55 23.65 -12.68
C ALA A 305 -5.38 23.61 -13.69
N SER A 306 -4.20 24.08 -13.30
CA SER A 306 -2.99 24.07 -14.15
C SER A 306 -2.22 22.75 -14.12
N PHE A 307 -2.59 21.81 -13.25
CA PHE A 307 -1.86 20.55 -13.10
C PHE A 307 -2.37 19.49 -14.09
N PRO A 308 -1.51 18.60 -14.59
CA PRO A 308 -1.90 17.53 -15.52
C PRO A 308 -2.59 16.37 -14.78
N ILE A 309 -3.64 16.69 -14.02
CA ILE A 309 -4.44 15.72 -13.27
C ILE A 309 -5.18 14.86 -14.29
N PRO A 310 -5.00 13.53 -14.29
CA PRO A 310 -5.73 12.67 -15.20
C PRO A 310 -7.20 12.60 -14.81
N ASP A 311 -8.05 12.34 -15.80
CA ASP A 311 -9.44 11.97 -15.53
C ASP A 311 -9.51 10.73 -14.63
N LYS A 312 -10.53 10.69 -13.77
CA LYS A 312 -10.81 9.54 -12.90
C LYS A 312 -10.93 8.27 -13.75
N SER A 313 -10.45 7.12 -13.25
CA SER A 313 -10.70 5.90 -14.02
C SER A 313 -12.19 5.57 -13.99
N THR A 314 -12.72 5.19 -15.15
CA THR A 314 -13.96 4.42 -15.27
C THR A 314 -13.54 2.97 -15.47
N TYR A 315 -12.94 2.33 -14.45
CA TYR A 315 -12.44 0.96 -14.64
C TYR A 315 -13.61 -0.05 -14.68
N ILE A 316 -14.79 0.30 -14.16
CA ILE A 316 -16.00 -0.50 -14.35
C ILE A 316 -16.79 -0.05 -15.59
N ARG A 317 -16.44 -0.64 -16.74
CA ARG A 317 -17.38 -0.85 -17.87
C ARG A 317 -17.33 -2.28 -18.44
N ASN A 318 -16.93 -3.25 -17.63
CA ASN A 318 -17.16 -4.67 -17.94
C ASN A 318 -18.20 -5.26 -16.97
N LYS A 319 -19.38 -4.65 -16.92
CA LYS A 319 -20.60 -5.42 -16.65
C LYS A 319 -20.96 -6.15 -17.94
N LYS A 320 -20.54 -7.40 -18.06
CA LYS A 320 -21.30 -8.39 -18.82
C LYS A 320 -21.95 -9.32 -17.82
#